data_AF-A0AAD8AN19-F1
#
_entry.id   AF-A0AAD8AN19-F1
#
_cell.length_a   1.000
_cell.length_b   1.000
_cell.length_c   1.000
_cell.angle_alpha   90.00
_cell.angle_beta   90.00
_cell.angle_gamma   90.00
#
_symmetry.space_group_name_H-M   'P 1'
#
loop_
_entity.id
_entity.type
_entity.pdbx_description
1 polymer ?
#
loop_
_entity_poly.entity_id
_entity_poly.type
_entity_poly.pdbx_seq_one_letter_code
_entity_poly.pdbx_strand_id
1 'polypeptide(L)'
;MLGVASKQKIFVPDGVGGHAVLSITACDIVDIVKHVIKLDDPGLVLRDWENRQIPRFRNNPPGQACSLAIQKLAEFTHNVATASVKLEFVSPIRDINVRKPDILEHLKRLEYLEKKLADCSSSINIADFEQQFEAVFRYKQMERKRKELKHMQSYESLSLFPEFKSRVEVLKNFASLIQTNT
;
A
#
# COMPACT_ATOMS: atom_id res chain seq x y z
N MET A 1 -1.63 0.79 5.27
CA MET A 1 -1.15 1.70 6.34
C MET A 1 -0.19 0.97 7.27
N LEU A 2 -0.59 -0.14 7.90
CA LEU A 2 0.31 -0.94 8.77
C LEU A 2 1.58 -1.43 8.06
N GLY A 3 1.47 -1.89 6.81
CA GLY A 3 2.63 -2.34 6.03
C GLY A 3 3.71 -1.27 5.80
N VAL A 4 3.36 0.03 5.81
CA VAL A 4 4.32 1.13 5.68
C VAL A 4 4.97 1.47 7.03
N ALA A 5 4.23 1.29 8.12
CA ALA A 5 4.67 1.64 9.47
C ALA A 5 5.67 0.62 10.04
N SER A 6 5.60 -0.64 9.62
CA SER A 6 6.50 -1.70 10.07
C SER A 6 6.95 -2.57 8.90
N LYS A 7 7.78 -2.02 8.01
CA LYS A 7 8.26 -2.73 6.79
C LYS A 7 8.96 -4.06 7.05
N GLN A 8 9.48 -4.28 8.25
CA GLN A 8 10.18 -5.51 8.65
C GLN A 8 9.29 -6.53 9.36
N LYS A 9 8.03 -6.19 9.66
CA LYS A 9 7.08 -7.14 10.23
C LYS A 9 6.59 -8.05 9.10
N ILE A 10 7.09 -9.27 9.09
CA ILE A 10 6.72 -10.28 8.11
C ILE A 10 5.80 -11.33 8.71
N PHE A 11 4.98 -11.93 7.86
CA PHE A 11 4.18 -13.09 8.23
C PHE A 11 5.07 -14.33 8.28
N VAL A 12 4.99 -15.06 9.39
CA VAL A 12 5.60 -16.39 9.55
C VAL A 12 4.45 -17.38 9.69
N PRO A 13 4.34 -18.39 8.81
CA PRO A 13 3.27 -19.36 8.88
C PRO A 13 3.42 -20.26 10.13
N ASP A 14 2.31 -20.50 10.83
CA ASP A 14 2.28 -21.46 11.93
C ASP A 14 2.16 -22.90 11.38
N GLY A 15 3.04 -23.79 11.82
CA GLY A 15 3.03 -25.21 11.45
C GLY A 15 3.57 -25.50 10.04
N VAL A 16 3.01 -26.51 9.37
CA VAL A 16 3.50 -27.00 8.07
C VAL A 16 3.26 -25.98 6.93
N GLY A 17 2.48 -24.93 7.19
CA GLY A 17 2.07 -23.96 6.20
C GLY A 17 1.13 -24.56 5.15
N GLY A 18 0.47 -23.69 4.40
CA GLY A 18 -0.35 -24.06 3.25
C GLY A 18 -0.12 -23.10 2.09
N HIS A 19 -0.76 -23.35 0.95
CA HIS A 19 -0.75 -22.44 -0.19
C HIS A 19 -2.15 -22.10 -0.63
N ALA A 20 -2.32 -20.86 -1.10
CA ALA A 20 -3.53 -20.38 -1.76
C ALA A 20 -3.12 -19.51 -2.94
N VAL A 21 -3.88 -19.59 -4.03
CA VAL A 21 -3.72 -18.68 -5.17
C VAL A 21 -4.66 -17.50 -4.96
N LEU A 22 -4.08 -16.31 -4.89
CA LEU A 22 -4.80 -15.05 -4.68
C LEU A 22 -4.65 -14.17 -5.92
N SER A 23 -5.74 -13.55 -6.34
CA SER A 23 -5.70 -12.47 -7.32
C SER A 23 -5.64 -11.15 -6.57
N ILE A 24 -4.56 -10.39 -6.75
CA ILE A 24 -4.34 -9.08 -6.12
C ILE A 24 -4.17 -8.01 -7.18
N THR A 25 -4.55 -6.77 -6.86
CA THR A 25 -4.34 -5.63 -7.74
C THR A 25 -3.01 -4.95 -7.45
N ALA A 26 -2.52 -4.15 -8.39
CA ALA A 26 -1.31 -3.35 -8.17
C ALA A 26 -1.43 -2.40 -6.96
N CYS A 27 -2.64 -1.96 -6.62
CA CYS A 27 -2.88 -1.09 -5.46
C CYS A 27 -2.73 -1.81 -4.11
N ASP A 28 -2.79 -3.14 -4.10
CA ASP A 28 -2.61 -3.95 -2.88
C ASP A 28 -1.13 -4.17 -2.55
N ILE A 29 -0.23 -3.89 -3.50
CA ILE A 29 1.22 -4.05 -3.35
C ILE A 29 1.79 -2.76 -2.73
N VAL A 30 2.30 -2.88 -1.51
CA VAL A 30 2.86 -1.73 -0.77
C VAL A 30 4.34 -1.51 -1.10
N ASP A 31 5.13 -2.57 -1.12
CA ASP A 31 6.58 -2.52 -1.32
C ASP A 31 7.05 -3.78 -2.05
N ILE A 32 8.17 -3.69 -2.76
CA ILE A 32 8.80 -4.81 -3.48
C ILE A 32 10.19 -5.05 -2.89
N VAL A 33 10.52 -6.31 -2.61
CA VAL A 33 11.83 -6.73 -2.06
C VAL A 33 12.75 -7.14 -3.21
N LYS A 34 14.05 -6.88 -3.09
CA LYS A 34 15.09 -7.27 -4.07
C LYS A 34 15.37 -8.78 -4.10
N HIS A 35 14.95 -9.51 -3.07
CA HIS A 35 15.22 -10.93 -2.91
C HIS A 35 14.35 -11.75 -3.86
N VAL A 36 14.97 -12.67 -4.60
CA VAL A 36 14.31 -13.54 -5.56
C VAL A 36 14.52 -14.99 -5.15
N ILE A 37 13.43 -15.71 -4.90
CA ILE A 37 13.48 -17.15 -4.64
C ILE A 37 13.55 -17.86 -5.99
N LYS A 38 14.70 -18.46 -6.29
CA LYS A 38 14.91 -19.20 -7.53
C LYS A 38 14.21 -20.55 -7.49
N LEU A 39 13.34 -20.79 -8.46
CA LEU A 39 12.67 -22.06 -8.76
C LEU A 39 13.05 -22.48 -10.18
N ASP A 40 13.22 -23.78 -10.40
CA ASP A 40 13.68 -24.31 -11.69
C ASP A 40 12.64 -24.09 -12.79
N ASP A 41 11.35 -24.30 -12.49
CA ASP A 41 10.23 -23.97 -13.39
C ASP A 41 9.02 -23.45 -12.57
N PRO A 42 8.79 -22.13 -12.54
CA PRO A 42 7.61 -21.53 -11.89
C PRO A 42 6.28 -21.96 -12.53
N GLY A 43 6.29 -22.33 -13.82
CA GLY A 43 5.10 -22.77 -14.55
C GLY A 43 4.53 -24.06 -13.98
N LEU A 44 5.35 -24.93 -13.38
CA LEU A 44 4.88 -26.14 -12.71
C LEU A 44 3.97 -25.84 -11.53
N VAL A 45 4.21 -24.76 -10.79
CA VAL A 45 3.36 -24.36 -9.65
C VAL A 45 1.96 -23.97 -10.15
N LEU A 46 1.90 -23.25 -11.27
CA LEU A 46 0.62 -22.83 -11.87
C LEU A 46 -0.15 -24.03 -12.45
N ARG A 47 0.52 -24.91 -13.19
CA ARG A 47 -0.09 -26.12 -13.75
C ARG A 47 -0.59 -27.08 -12.66
N ASP A 48 0.16 -27.18 -11.57
CA ASP A 48 -0.23 -27.97 -10.39
C ASP A 48 -1.51 -27.42 -9.74
N TRP A 49 -1.67 -26.10 -9.69
CA TRP A 49 -2.92 -25.46 -9.28
C TRP A 49 -4.08 -25.70 -10.26
N GLU A 50 -3.84 -25.54 -11.56
CA GLU A 50 -4.85 -25.76 -12.62
C GLU A 50 -5.37 -27.21 -12.60
N ASN A 51 -4.47 -28.18 -12.47
CA ASN A 51 -4.83 -29.59 -12.36
C ASN A 51 -5.75 -29.86 -11.17
N ARG A 52 -5.50 -29.23 -10.02
CA ARG A 52 -6.36 -29.35 -8.84
C ARG A 52 -7.73 -28.66 -8.97
N GLN A 53 -7.95 -27.85 -10.02
CA GLN A 53 -9.30 -27.35 -10.32
C GLN A 53 -10.19 -28.43 -10.96
N ILE A 54 -9.59 -29.51 -11.49
CA ILE A 54 -10.32 -30.64 -12.07
C ILE A 54 -10.88 -31.51 -10.93
N PRO A 55 -12.20 -31.83 -10.89
CA PRO A 55 -12.83 -32.51 -9.75
C PRO A 55 -12.13 -33.79 -9.29
N ARG A 56 -11.59 -34.58 -10.22
CA ARG A 56 -10.89 -35.83 -9.92
C ARG A 56 -9.55 -35.62 -9.20
N PHE A 57 -8.91 -34.47 -9.39
CA PHE A 57 -7.58 -34.17 -8.86
C PHE A 57 -7.62 -33.15 -7.72
N ARG A 58 -8.81 -32.71 -7.30
CA ARG A 58 -9.01 -31.67 -6.29
C ARG A 58 -8.29 -31.94 -4.96
N ASN A 59 -8.27 -33.21 -4.55
CA ASN A 59 -7.68 -33.65 -3.29
C ASN A 59 -6.24 -34.16 -3.44
N ASN A 60 -5.63 -34.02 -4.62
CA ASN A 60 -4.23 -34.39 -4.79
C ASN A 60 -3.33 -33.47 -3.96
N PRO A 61 -2.26 -33.99 -3.34
CA PRO A 61 -1.29 -33.16 -2.64
C PRO A 61 -0.59 -32.17 -3.59
N PRO A 62 0.02 -31.09 -3.06
CA PRO A 62 0.90 -30.22 -3.83
C PRO A 62 2.01 -31.01 -4.52
N GLY A 63 2.24 -30.71 -5.79
CA GLY A 63 3.34 -31.28 -6.56
C GLY A 63 4.68 -30.84 -5.99
N GLN A 64 5.75 -31.58 -6.33
CA GLN A 64 7.09 -31.35 -5.78
C GLN A 64 7.58 -29.90 -5.94
N ALA A 65 7.33 -29.27 -7.11
CA ALA A 65 7.72 -27.89 -7.35
C ALA A 65 6.99 -26.89 -6.43
N CYS A 66 5.70 -27.12 -6.18
CA CYS A 66 4.90 -26.29 -5.28
C CYS A 66 5.37 -26.47 -3.83
N SER A 67 5.57 -27.72 -3.38
CA SER A 67 6.08 -28.04 -2.04
C SER A 67 7.47 -27.43 -1.80
N LEU A 68 8.37 -27.51 -2.79
CA LEU A 68 9.71 -26.88 -2.70
C LEU A 68 9.61 -25.36 -2.60
N ALA A 69 8.71 -24.72 -3.35
CA ALA A 69 8.49 -23.29 -3.29
C ALA A 69 7.99 -22.84 -1.91
N ILE A 70 7.03 -23.59 -1.34
CA ILE A 70 6.52 -23.35 0.02
C ILE A 70 7.65 -23.47 1.04
N GLN A 71 8.47 -24.53 0.95
CA GLN A 71 9.59 -24.74 1.87
C GLN A 71 10.63 -23.62 1.79
N LYS A 72 11.07 -23.24 0.58
CA LYS A 72 12.04 -22.14 0.39
C LYS A 72 11.49 -20.81 0.88
N LEU A 73 10.21 -20.53 0.67
CA LEU A 73 9.57 -19.31 1.17
C LEU A 73 9.46 -19.31 2.69
N ALA A 74 9.07 -20.44 3.30
CA ALA A 74 9.01 -20.59 4.75
C ALA A 74 10.39 -20.38 5.39
N GLU A 75 11.43 -21.02 4.86
CA GLU A 75 12.82 -20.85 5.29
C GLU A 75 13.26 -19.38 5.18
N PHE A 76 12.98 -18.73 4.04
CA PHE A 76 13.29 -17.32 3.86
C PHE A 76 12.58 -16.43 4.88
N THR A 77 11.26 -16.62 5.10
CA THR A 77 10.52 -15.85 6.10
C THR A 77 11.05 -16.10 7.52
N HIS A 78 11.43 -17.33 7.86
CA HIS A 78 12.00 -17.62 9.16
C HIS A 78 13.35 -16.92 9.36
N ASN A 79 14.22 -16.96 8.34
CA ASN A 79 15.53 -16.29 8.38
C ASN A 79 15.42 -14.77 8.48
N VAL A 80 14.40 -14.17 7.87
CA VAL A 80 14.11 -12.74 8.03
C VAL A 80 13.58 -12.44 9.44
N ALA A 81 12.71 -13.29 9.99
CA ALA A 81 12.13 -13.10 11.31
C ALA A 81 13.18 -13.23 12.43
N THR A 82 14.17 -14.13 12.27
CA THR A 82 15.29 -14.29 13.21
C THR A 82 16.43 -13.28 12.99
N ALA A 83 16.22 -12.28 12.12
CA ALA A 83 17.20 -11.28 11.72
C ALA A 83 18.49 -11.84 11.11
N SER A 84 18.47 -13.10 10.63
CA SER A 84 19.58 -13.72 9.92
C SER A 84 19.73 -13.18 8.49
N VAL A 85 18.61 -12.74 7.89
CA VAL A 85 18.56 -12.09 6.57
C VAL A 85 17.87 -10.73 6.70
N LYS A 86 18.50 -9.68 6.17
CA LYS A 86 17.90 -8.35 6.13
C LYS A 86 17.12 -8.15 4.84
N LEU A 87 15.88 -7.68 4.94
CA LEU A 87 15.10 -7.30 3.76
C LEU A 87 15.66 -6.03 3.12
N GLU A 88 15.91 -6.11 1.82
CA GLU A 88 16.25 -4.98 0.96
C GLU A 88 15.11 -4.69 0.01
N PHE A 89 14.68 -3.43 -0.06
CA PHE A 89 13.55 -2.99 -0.88
C PHE A 89 14.02 -2.37 -2.19
N VAL A 90 13.25 -2.57 -3.25
CA VAL A 90 13.46 -1.97 -4.56
C VAL A 90 13.11 -0.49 -4.48
N SER A 91 14.05 0.37 -4.86
CA SER A 91 13.84 1.80 -5.06
C SER A 91 13.33 2.06 -6.48
N PRO A 92 12.12 2.63 -6.67
CA PRO A 92 11.63 2.95 -8.00
C PRO A 92 12.52 3.95 -8.76
N ILE A 93 13.17 4.86 -8.03
CA ILE A 93 14.07 5.87 -8.62
C ILE A 93 15.41 5.24 -9.02
N ARG A 94 16.02 4.45 -8.12
CA ARG A 94 17.39 3.95 -8.32
C ARG A 94 17.44 2.64 -9.10
N ASP A 95 16.58 1.69 -8.75
CA ASP A 95 16.63 0.33 -9.27
C ASP A 95 15.76 0.17 -10.54
N ILE A 96 14.60 0.84 -10.60
CA ILE A 96 13.69 0.79 -11.76
C ILE A 96 13.98 1.93 -12.77
N ASN A 97 14.71 2.97 -12.34
CA ASN A 97 15.05 4.15 -13.16
C ASN A 97 13.82 4.82 -13.78
N VAL A 98 12.79 5.08 -12.96
CA VAL A 98 11.59 5.79 -13.41
C VAL A 98 11.95 7.25 -13.75
N ARG A 99 11.68 7.69 -14.99
CA ARG A 99 12.06 9.03 -15.49
C ARG A 99 10.91 10.00 -15.75
N LYS A 100 9.65 9.57 -15.55
CA LYS A 100 8.48 10.44 -15.79
C LYS A 100 8.42 11.52 -14.69
N PRO A 101 8.33 12.82 -15.04
CA PRO A 101 8.44 13.91 -14.07
C PRO A 101 7.33 13.89 -13.01
N ASP A 102 6.08 13.70 -13.43
CA ASP A 102 4.93 13.65 -12.51
C ASP A 102 5.09 12.50 -11.49
N ILE A 103 5.57 11.34 -11.94
CA ILE A 103 5.80 10.18 -11.07
C ILE A 103 6.97 10.44 -10.13
N LEU A 104 8.04 11.08 -10.59
CA LEU A 104 9.20 11.41 -9.77
C LEU A 104 8.85 12.35 -8.62
N GLU A 105 7.96 13.33 -8.84
CA GLU A 105 7.49 14.20 -7.76
C GLU A 105 6.74 13.39 -6.68
N HIS A 106 5.83 12.51 -7.10
CA HIS A 106 5.12 11.62 -6.19
C HIS A 106 6.06 10.69 -5.41
N LEU A 107 7.06 10.11 -6.07
CA LEU A 107 8.06 9.24 -5.43
C LEU A 107 8.92 9.99 -4.42
N LYS A 108 9.39 11.21 -4.74
CA LYS A 108 10.13 12.06 -3.79
C LYS A 108 9.29 12.43 -2.58
N ARG A 109 8.01 12.76 -2.80
CA ARG A 109 7.07 13.04 -1.72
C ARG A 109 6.84 11.82 -0.83
N LEU A 110 6.75 10.63 -1.43
CA LEU A 110 6.64 9.37 -0.70
C LEU A 110 7.88 9.13 0.17
N GLU A 111 9.10 9.23 -0.39
CA GLU A 111 10.35 9.08 0.37
C GLU A 111 10.43 10.08 1.54
N TYR A 112 9.96 11.31 1.34
CA TYR A 112 9.90 12.31 2.40
C TYR A 112 8.93 11.93 3.52
N LEU A 113 7.74 11.43 3.18
CA LEU A 113 6.75 10.99 4.15
C LEU A 113 7.20 9.75 4.91
N GLU A 114 7.92 8.82 4.26
CA GLU A 114 8.52 7.66 4.92
C GLU A 114 9.57 8.07 5.95
N LYS A 115 10.43 9.04 5.63
CA LYS A 115 11.41 9.59 6.59
C LYS A 115 10.71 10.21 7.80
N LYS A 116 9.67 11.02 7.56
CA LYS A 116 8.86 11.58 8.65
C LYS A 116 8.19 10.50 9.51
N LEU A 117 7.75 9.41 8.90
CA LEU A 117 7.18 8.29 9.64
C LEU A 117 8.24 7.59 10.50
N ALA A 118 9.46 7.46 10.00
CA ALA A 118 10.58 6.92 10.77
C ALA A 118 10.95 7.79 11.98
N ASP A 119 10.82 9.12 11.86
CA ASP A 119 11.00 10.04 12.99
C ASP A 119 9.97 9.80 14.12
N CYS A 120 8.81 9.24 13.78
CA CYS A 120 7.76 8.84 14.73
C CYS A 120 7.90 7.39 15.25
N SER A 121 9.04 6.74 15.02
CA SER A 121 9.27 5.32 15.37
C SER A 121 8.96 4.97 16.83
N SER A 122 9.19 5.88 17.77
CA SER A 122 8.88 5.69 19.19
C SER A 122 7.40 5.48 19.49
N SER A 123 6.51 6.06 18.66
CA SER A 123 5.05 5.92 18.80
C SER A 123 4.49 4.73 18.02
N ILE A 124 5.26 4.21 17.06
CA ILE A 124 4.85 3.13 16.17
C ILE A 124 5.35 1.78 16.68
N ASN A 125 6.54 1.74 17.28
CA ASN A 125 7.17 0.53 17.78
C ASN A 125 6.76 0.23 19.23
N ILE A 126 5.44 0.16 19.45
CA ILE A 126 4.85 -0.24 20.72
C ILE A 126 4.22 -1.62 20.60
N ALA A 127 4.18 -2.37 21.70
CA ALA A 127 3.43 -3.62 21.77
C ALA A 127 1.95 -3.36 21.43
N ASP A 128 1.35 -4.26 20.66
CA ASP A 128 -0.06 -4.16 20.24
C ASP A 128 -0.44 -2.86 19.52
N PHE A 129 0.53 -2.22 18.84
CA PHE A 129 0.28 -0.99 18.07
C PHE A 129 -0.94 -1.11 17.15
N GLU A 130 -1.12 -2.26 16.49
CA GLU A 130 -2.25 -2.49 15.58
C GLU A 130 -3.59 -2.35 16.30
N GLN A 131 -3.71 -2.92 17.50
CA GLN A 131 -4.93 -2.88 18.31
C GLN A 131 -5.16 -1.47 18.86
N GLN A 132 -4.11 -0.83 19.38
CA GLN A 132 -4.23 0.53 19.92
C GLN A 132 -4.54 1.56 18.83
N PHE A 133 -3.95 1.40 17.64
CA PHE A 133 -4.16 2.30 16.51
C PHE A 133 -5.51 2.07 15.82
N GLU A 134 -6.12 0.89 15.94
CA GLU A 134 -7.41 0.58 15.28
C GLU A 134 -8.49 1.60 15.64
N ALA A 135 -8.65 1.93 16.93
CA ALA A 135 -9.66 2.87 17.38
C ALA A 135 -9.45 4.27 16.77
N VAL A 136 -8.21 4.75 16.75
CA VAL A 136 -7.84 6.04 16.16
C VAL A 136 -8.08 6.03 14.64
N PHE A 137 -7.70 4.95 13.97
CA PHE A 137 -7.90 4.77 12.54
C PHE A 137 -9.39 4.79 12.17
N ARG A 138 -10.22 4.04 12.89
CA ARG A 138 -11.67 4.00 12.69
C ARG A 138 -12.30 5.36 12.92
N TYR A 139 -11.94 6.05 14.01
CA TYR A 139 -12.40 7.41 14.27
C TYR A 139 -12.02 8.37 13.14
N LYS A 140 -10.77 8.33 12.66
CA LYS A 140 -10.31 9.18 11.55
C LYS A 140 -10.98 8.86 10.22
N GLN A 141 -11.27 7.59 9.94
CA GLN A 141 -12.06 7.21 8.78
C GLN A 141 -13.48 7.80 8.83
N MET A 142 -14.16 7.68 9.97
CA MET A 142 -15.48 8.27 10.17
C MET A 142 -15.44 9.81 10.08
N GLU A 143 -14.42 10.44 10.64
CA GLU A 143 -14.23 11.88 10.56
C GLU A 143 -14.05 12.35 9.11
N ARG A 144 -13.23 11.65 8.32
CA ARG A 144 -13.07 11.91 6.88
C ARG A 144 -14.39 11.73 6.14
N LYS A 145 -15.12 10.64 6.40
CA LYS A 145 -16.39 10.39 5.73
C LYS A 145 -17.44 11.44 6.08
N ARG A 146 -17.51 11.86 7.35
CA ARG A 146 -18.36 12.97 7.78
C ARG A 146 -18.00 14.27 7.07
N LYS A 147 -16.71 14.58 6.94
CA LYS A 147 -16.25 15.79 6.25
C LYS A 147 -16.61 15.76 4.77
N GLU A 148 -16.40 14.63 4.11
CA GLU A 148 -16.80 14.39 2.72
C GLU A 148 -18.31 14.58 2.54
N LEU A 149 -19.14 13.95 3.36
CA LEU A 149 -20.59 14.08 3.30
C LEU A 149 -21.07 15.52 3.56
N LYS A 150 -20.47 16.22 4.53
CA LYS A 150 -20.76 17.64 4.77
C LYS A 150 -20.40 18.51 3.57
N HIS A 151 -19.29 18.21 2.90
CA HIS A 151 -18.91 18.91 1.67
C HIS A 151 -19.89 18.61 0.54
N MET A 152 -20.28 17.34 0.35
CA MET A 152 -21.33 16.96 -0.63
C MET A 152 -22.70 17.60 -0.34
N GLN A 153 -23.00 17.89 0.93
CA GLN A 153 -24.23 18.59 1.31
C GLN A 153 -24.12 20.11 1.18
N SER A 154 -22.90 20.66 1.12
CA SER A 154 -22.71 22.10 0.97
C SER A 154 -22.82 22.52 -0.50
N TYR A 155 -23.13 23.80 -0.71
CA TYR A 155 -23.10 24.41 -2.04
C TYR A 155 -21.74 24.31 -2.72
N GLU A 156 -20.66 24.05 -1.96
CA GLU A 156 -19.31 23.89 -2.49
C GLU A 156 -19.13 22.63 -3.36
N SER A 157 -20.02 21.66 -3.22
CA SER A 157 -20.04 20.47 -4.07
C SER A 157 -20.72 20.71 -5.43
N LEU A 158 -21.38 21.85 -5.63
CA LEU A 158 -21.98 22.19 -6.92
C LEU A 158 -20.86 22.45 -7.92
N SER A 159 -20.94 21.81 -9.09
CA SER A 159 -19.92 21.92 -10.15
C SER A 159 -19.63 23.37 -10.57
N LEU A 160 -20.62 24.25 -10.47
CA LEU A 160 -20.54 25.67 -10.83
C LEU A 160 -20.09 26.58 -9.68
N PHE A 161 -19.97 26.06 -8.45
CA PHE A 161 -19.61 26.87 -7.28
C PHE A 161 -18.22 27.52 -7.36
N PRO A 162 -17.16 26.84 -7.86
CA PRO A 162 -15.86 27.47 -8.05
C PRO A 162 -15.94 28.67 -8.99
N GLU A 163 -16.68 28.51 -10.10
CA GLU A 163 -16.84 29.55 -11.10
C GLU A 163 -17.65 30.74 -10.57
N PHE A 164 -18.73 30.47 -9.84
CA PHE A 164 -19.50 31.51 -9.14
C PHE A 164 -18.62 32.31 -8.17
N LYS A 165 -17.80 31.62 -7.36
CA LYS A 165 -16.89 32.27 -6.40
C LYS A 165 -15.87 33.17 -7.11
N SER A 166 -15.26 32.68 -8.19
CA SER A 166 -14.32 33.48 -9.00
C SER A 166 -14.98 34.72 -9.61
N ARG A 167 -16.20 34.60 -10.15
CA ARG A 167 -16.94 35.76 -10.71
C ARG A 167 -17.24 36.81 -9.63
N VAL A 168 -17.68 36.38 -8.44
CA VAL A 168 -17.95 37.28 -7.31
C VAL A 168 -16.66 37.98 -6.85
N GLU A 169 -15.54 37.27 -6.82
CA GLU A 169 -14.24 37.82 -6.40
C GLU A 169 -13.72 38.88 -7.39
N VAL A 170 -13.84 38.61 -8.70
CA VAL A 170 -13.55 39.60 -9.75
C VAL A 170 -14.43 40.83 -9.60
N LEU A 171 -15.73 40.67 -9.39
CA LEU A 171 -16.66 41.79 -9.22
C LEU A 171 -16.36 42.61 -7.97
N LYS A 172 -15.96 41.97 -6.86
CA LYS A 172 -15.52 42.67 -5.64
C LYS A 172 -14.26 43.49 -5.87
N ASN A 173 -13.28 42.93 -6.60
CA ASN A 173 -12.05 43.64 -6.94
C ASN A 173 -12.32 44.82 -7.88
N PHE A 174 -13.24 44.67 -8.83
CA PHE A 174 -13.67 45.80 -9.67
C PHE A 174 -14.37 46.88 -8.86
N ALA A 175 -15.27 46.51 -7.94
CA ALA A 175 -15.98 47.47 -7.11
C ALA A 175 -15.04 48.23 -6.15
N SER A 176 -14.04 47.57 -5.58
CA SER A 176 -13.04 48.24 -4.71
C SER A 176 -12.14 49.20 -5.49
N LEU A 177 -11.76 48.86 -6.72
CA LEU A 177 -10.97 49.74 -7.60
C LEU A 177 -11.73 51.00 -8.02
N ILE A 178 -13.07 50.93 -8.13
CA ILE A 178 -13.91 52.10 -8.45
C ILE A 178 -13.99 53.05 -7.23
N GLN A 179 -14.07 52.53 -6.01
CA GLN A 179 -14.11 53.35 -4.79
C GLN A 179 -12.81 54.08 -4.47
N THR A 180 -11.66 53.58 -4.93
CA THR A 180 -10.36 54.24 -4.72
C THR A 180 -10.04 55.34 -5.73
N ASN A 181 -10.81 55.45 -6.82
CA ASN A 181 -10.59 56.41 -7.91
C ASN A 181 -11.64 57.54 -7.95
N THR A 182 -12.43 57.71 -6.89
CA THR A 182 -13.36 58.82 -6.63
C THR A 182 -13.05 59.44 -5.29
#